data_AF-A0A317IC57-F1
#
_entry.id   AF-A0A317IC57-F1
#
_cell.length_a   1.000
_cell.length_b   1.000
_cell.length_c   1.000
_cell.angle_alpha   90.00
_cell.angle_beta   90.00
_cell.angle_gamma   90.00
#
_symmetry.space_group_name_H-M   'P 1'
#
loop_
_entity.id
_entity.type
_entity.pdbx_description
1 polymer ?
#
loop_
_entity_poly.entity_id
_entity_poly.type
_entity_poly.pdbx_seq_one_letter_code
_entity_poly.pdbx_strand_id
1 'polypeptide(L)' 'MDRYYLLGVIERIESERSVHDKKFQGNQAHSDCLKRFDKTLAMLRDELKKAEGSDNSLSEGSTGTEKA' A
#
# COMPACT_ATOMS: atom_id res chain seq x y z
N MET A 1 -6.82 -0.90 -9.56
CA MET A 1 -5.85 0.21 -9.44
C MET A 1 -4.54 -0.26 -10.05
N ASP A 2 -3.90 0.55 -10.87
CA ASP A 2 -2.60 0.19 -11.46
C ASP A 2 -1.49 0.23 -10.40
N ARG A 3 -0.54 -0.71 -10.47
CA ARG A 3 0.56 -0.85 -9.51
C ARG A 3 1.45 0.38 -9.46
N TYR A 4 1.81 0.93 -10.62
CA TYR A 4 2.66 2.12 -10.70
C TYR A 4 1.93 3.36 -10.19
N TYR A 5 0.62 3.42 -10.42
CA TYR A 5 -0.22 4.45 -9.83
C TYR A 5 -0.20 4.39 -8.29
N LEU A 6 -0.37 3.21 -7.69
CA LEU A 6 -0.34 3.05 -6.23
C LEU A 6 1.02 3.43 -5.63
N LEU A 7 2.12 3.02 -6.25
CA LEU A 7 3.47 3.40 -5.83
C LEU A 7 3.64 4.93 -5.83
N GLY A 8 3.26 5.60 -6.93
CA GLY A 8 3.38 7.05 -7.04
C GLY A 8 2.44 7.84 -6.11
N VAL A 9 1.34 7.24 -5.64
CA VAL A 9 0.48 7.83 -4.60
C VAL A 9 1.10 7.65 -3.21
N ILE A 10 1.65 6.47 -2.91
CA ILE A 10 2.35 6.20 -1.65
C ILE A 10 3.52 7.18 -1.47
N GLU A 11 4.39 7.33 -2.48
CA GLU A 11 5.54 8.24 -2.40
C GLU A 11 5.13 9.69 -2.13
N ARG A 12 4.04 10.16 -2.77
CA ARG A 12 3.51 11.51 -2.54
C ARG A 12 3.04 11.69 -1.11
N ILE A 13 2.29 10.74 -0.59
CA ILE A 13 1.75 10.80 0.77
C ILE A 13 2.88 10.71 1.81
N GLU A 14 3.92 9.91 1.56
CA GLU A 14 5.11 9.86 2.42
C GLU A 14 5.86 11.18 2.45
N SER A 15 6.00 11.84 1.29
CA SER A 15 6.61 13.17 1.20
C SER A 15 5.80 14.22 1.96
N GLU A 16 4.48 14.24 1.78
CA GLU A 16 3.60 15.15 2.52
C GLU A 16 3.63 14.91 4.01
N ARG A 17 3.61 13.64 4.45
CA ARG A 17 3.78 13.26 5.85
C ARG A 17 5.09 13.77 6.43
N SER A 18 6.20 13.65 5.70
CA SER A 18 7.51 14.13 6.16
C SER A 18 7.57 15.65 6.30
N VAL A 19 7.01 16.39 5.33
CA VAL A 19 6.90 17.84 5.40
C VAL A 19 6.01 18.26 6.57
N HIS A 20 4.91 17.54 6.77
CA HIS A 20 3.97 17.82 7.84
C HIS A 20 4.59 17.55 9.22
N ASP A 21 5.28 16.44 9.40
CA ASP A 21 6.01 16.11 10.63
C ASP A 21 7.00 17.22 10.99
N LYS A 22 7.82 17.67 10.01
CA LYS A 22 8.81 18.73 10.22
C LYS A 22 8.18 20.10 10.49
N LYS A 23 7.12 20.48 9.77
CA LYS A 23 6.52 21.82 9.86
C LYS A 23 5.61 21.99 11.07
N PHE A 24 4.97 20.91 11.52
CA PHE A 24 3.96 20.94 12.59
C PHE A 24 4.41 20.18 13.83
N GLN A 25 5.70 19.89 13.95
CA GLN A 25 6.27 19.26 15.13
C GLN A 25 5.92 20.06 16.39
N GLY A 26 5.21 19.43 17.33
CA GLY A 26 4.77 20.07 18.58
C GLY A 26 3.43 20.81 18.51
N ASN A 27 2.77 20.88 17.34
CA ASN A 27 1.41 21.41 17.26
C ASN A 27 0.39 20.31 17.60
N GLN A 28 -0.25 20.43 18.76
CA GLN A 28 -1.18 19.43 19.29
C GLN A 28 -2.42 19.22 18.39
N ALA A 29 -2.85 20.24 17.63
CA ALA A 29 -3.93 20.13 16.66
C ALA A 29 -3.57 19.25 15.44
N HIS A 30 -2.27 19.04 15.19
CA HIS A 30 -1.74 18.28 14.07
C HIS A 30 -1.29 16.86 14.47
N SER A 31 -1.43 16.51 15.76
CA SER A 31 -1.12 15.16 16.28
C SER A 31 -2.00 14.06 15.66
N ASP A 32 -3.22 14.40 15.26
CA ASP A 32 -4.15 13.47 14.60
C ASP A 32 -3.84 13.29 13.11
N CYS A 33 -3.30 14.31 12.45
CA CYS A 33 -2.95 14.27 11.03
C CYS A 33 -1.89 13.19 10.74
N LEU A 34 -0.89 13.03 11.61
CA LEU A 34 0.12 11.97 11.46
C LEU A 34 -0.50 10.57 11.50
N LYS A 35 -1.44 10.33 12.42
CA LYS A 35 -2.17 9.06 12.51
C LYS A 35 -2.99 8.78 11.26
N ARG A 36 -3.59 9.83 10.67
CA ARG A 36 -4.35 9.72 9.42
C ARG A 36 -3.44 9.37 8.25
N PHE A 37 -2.26 10.00 8.14
CA PHE A 37 -1.25 9.63 7.14
C PHE A 37 -0.84 8.16 7.28
N ASP A 38 -0.51 7.72 8.49
CA ASP A 38 -0.10 6.34 8.76
C ASP A 38 -1.20 5.33 8.37
N LYS A 39 -2.46 5.63 8.70
CA LYS A 39 -3.61 4.80 8.31
C LYS A 39 -3.77 4.72 6.80
N THR A 40 -3.70 5.85 6.09
CA THR A 40 -3.83 5.88 4.63
C THR A 40 -2.69 5.13 3.95
N LEU A 41 -1.45 5.29 4.42
CA LEU A 41 -0.29 4.55 3.91
C LEU A 41 -0.44 3.04 4.13
N ALA A 42 -0.94 2.61 5.29
CA ALA A 42 -1.21 1.20 5.55
C ALA A 42 -2.24 0.62 4.56
N MET A 43 -3.33 1.33 4.32
CA MET A 43 -4.36 0.92 3.35
C MET A 43 -3.82 0.82 1.92
N LEU A 44 -3.03 1.80 1.49
CA LEU A 44 -2.47 1.81 0.13
C LEU A 44 -1.43 0.71 -0.08
N ARG A 45 -0.62 0.40 0.94
CA ARG A 45 0.34 -0.70 0.90
C ARG A 45 -0.37 -2.07 0.87
N ASP A 46 -1.50 -2.20 1.57
CA ASP A 46 -2.34 -3.40 1.49
C ASP A 46 -2.94 -3.58 0.09
N GLU A 47 -3.46 -2.51 -0.51
CA GLU A 47 -3.95 -2.52 -1.89
C GLU A 47 -2.84 -2.82 -2.90
N LEU A 48 -1.63 -2.29 -2.69
CA LEU A 48 -0.45 -2.62 -3.50
C LEU A 48 -0.13 -4.11 -3.41
N LYS A 49 -0.13 -4.68 -2.20
CA LYS A 49 0.11 -6.11 -1.98
C LYS A 49 -0.94 -6.98 -2.66
N LYS A 50 -2.21 -6.56 -2.66
CA LYS A 50 -3.27 -7.26 -3.41
C LYS A 50 -3.04 -7.18 -4.91
N ALA A 51 -2.65 -6.01 -5.42
CA ALA A 51 -2.32 -5.84 -6.84
C ALA A 51 -1.10 -6.69 -7.26
N GLU A 52 -0.11 -6.87 -6.37
CA GLU A 52 1.05 -7.73 -6.60
C GLU A 52 0.73 -9.23 -6.45
N GLY A 53 -0.20 -9.59 -5.56
CA GLY A 53 -0.65 -10.98 -5.35
C GLY A 53 -1.67 -11.47 -6.37
N SER A 54 -2.44 -10.57 -7.00
CA SER A 54 -3.41 -10.91 -8.06
C SER A 54 -2.76 -11.37 -9.37
N ASP A 55 -1.44 -11.17 -9.53
CA ASP A 55 -0.68 -11.69 -10.68
C ASP A 55 -0.31 -13.19 -10.53
N ASN A 56 -0.53 -13.79 -9.34
CA ASN A 56 -0.12 -15.17 -9.05
C ASN A 56 -1.30 -16.17 -8.88
N SER A 57 -2.45 -15.92 -9.52
CA SER A 57 -3.62 -16.83 -9.45
C SER A 57 -4.10 -17.31 -10.83
N LEU A 58 -3.15 -17.70 -11.70
CA LEU A 58 -3.43 -18.55 -12.86
C LEU A 58 -2.26 -19.54 -13.08
N SER A 59 -2.07 -20.48 -12.15
CA SER A 59 -1.43 -21.77 -12.47
C SER A 59 -2.20 -22.93 -11.83
N GLU A 60 -3.52 -22.95 -12.01
CA GLU A 60 -4.28 -24.21 -11.97
C GLU A 60 -4.49 -24.68 -13.41
N GLY A 61 -3.72 -25.70 -13.80
CA GLY A 61 -3.87 -26.45 -15.03
C GLY A 61 -2.99 -27.69 -14.94
N SER A 62 -3.56 -28.83 -14.54
CA SER A 62 -3.87 -29.97 -15.43
C SER A 62 -2.62 -30.80 -15.74
N THR A 63 -2.53 -32.10 -15.53
CA THR A 63 -3.51 -33.20 -15.57
C THR A 63 -2.87 -34.45 -14.97
N GLY A 64 -3.68 -35.36 -14.43
CA GLY A 64 -3.22 -36.59 -13.78
C GLY A 64 -2.60 -37.63 -14.72
N THR A 65 -1.97 -38.63 -14.09
CA THR A 65 -1.91 -40.00 -14.61
C THR A 65 -1.86 -40.97 -13.45
N GLU A 66 -3.04 -41.53 -13.17
CA GLU A 66 -3.35 -42.96 -13.01
C GLU A 66 -2.25 -43.92 -12.51
N LYS A 67 -2.69 -44.64 -11.48
CA LYS A 67 -2.09 -45.79 -10.81
C LYS A 67 -2.18 -47.03 -11.71
N ALA A 68 -1.07 -47.72 -11.95
CA ALA A 68 -1.03 -49.13 -12.34
C ALA A 68 0.14 -49.83 -11.62
#